data_AF-A0A1U7MVY2-F1
#
_entry.id   AF-A0A1U7MVY2-F1
#
_cell.length_a   1.000
_cell.length_b   1.000
_cell.length_c   1.000
_cell.angle_alpha   90.00
_cell.angle_beta   90.00
_cell.angle_gamma   90.00
#
_symmetry.space_group_name_H-M   'P 1'
#
loop_
_entity.id
_entity.type
_entity.pdbx_description
1 polymer ?
#
loop_
_entity_poly.entity_id
_entity_poly.type
_entity_poly.pdbx_seq_one_letter_code
_entity_poly.pdbx_strand_id
1 'polypeptide(L)'
;MNRLSNHNCPVCASADLEVFFEMLAVPVYCNLLWRSRQTAQNCPKGDIKLGFCPSCGFISNLAFDPIYEQEIRQLCKNLGLTPELMCV
;
A
#
# COMPACT_ATOMS: atom_id res chain seq x y z
N MET A 1 -21.55 -6.03 1.73
CA MET A 1 -20.59 -5.03 1.25
C MET A 1 -20.54 -3.92 2.28
N ASN A 2 -19.43 -3.78 3.01
CA ASN A 2 -19.28 -2.77 4.06
C ASN A 2 -18.86 -1.45 3.41
N ARG A 3 -19.72 -0.43 3.49
CA ARG A 3 -19.37 0.94 3.10
C ARG A 3 -18.50 1.56 4.19
N LEU A 4 -17.32 2.06 3.84
CA LEU A 4 -16.46 2.81 4.75
C LEU A 4 -16.80 4.29 4.65
N SER A 5 -17.17 4.91 5.76
CA SER A 5 -17.69 6.27 5.84
C SER A 5 -16.62 7.38 5.89
N ASN A 6 -15.33 7.07 5.75
CA ASN A 6 -14.23 8.03 5.98
C ASN A 6 -13.16 8.13 4.89
N HIS A 7 -13.37 7.55 3.71
CA HIS A 7 -12.47 7.76 2.57
C HIS A 7 -13.29 8.18 1.36
N ASN A 8 -13.10 9.43 0.92
CA ASN A 8 -13.58 9.86 -0.39
C ASN A 8 -12.60 9.34 -1.45
N CYS A 9 -13.12 9.07 -2.65
CA CYS A 9 -12.29 8.75 -3.79
C CYS A 9 -11.28 9.89 -4.02
N PRO A 10 -9.96 9.62 -4.01
CA PRO A 10 -8.96 10.69 -4.17
C PRO A 10 -8.96 11.29 -5.59
N VAL A 11 -9.63 10.65 -6.54
CA VAL A 11 -9.71 11.09 -7.94
C VAL A 11 -10.94 11.96 -8.21
N CYS A 12 -12.14 11.52 -7.79
CA CYS A 12 -13.40 12.20 -8.11
C CYS A 12 -14.15 12.74 -6.88
N ALA A 13 -13.59 12.59 -5.67
CA ALA A 13 -14.18 12.99 -4.39
C ALA A 13 -15.51 12.31 -4.01
N SER A 14 -15.98 11.32 -4.79
CA SER A 14 -17.15 10.50 -4.44
C SER A 14 -16.94 9.80 -3.09
N ALA A 15 -17.98 9.79 -2.24
CA ALA A 15 -17.96 9.10 -0.95
C ALA A 15 -18.30 7.60 -1.06
N ASP A 16 -18.68 7.12 -2.24
CA ASP A 16 -19.15 5.76 -2.45
C ASP A 16 -18.00 4.80 -2.80
N LEU A 17 -17.02 4.61 -1.90
CA LEU A 17 -16.01 3.57 -2.07
C LEU A 17 -16.51 2.22 -1.53
N GLU A 18 -16.43 1.18 -2.35
CA GLU A 18 -16.87 -0.18 -2.01
C GLU A 18 -15.67 -1.10 -1.81
N VAL A 19 -15.48 -1.62 -0.59
CA VAL A 19 -14.43 -2.61 -0.31
C VAL A 19 -14.78 -3.92 -1.01
N PHE A 20 -13.88 -4.40 -1.86
CA PHE A 20 -14.05 -5.66 -2.58
C PHE A 20 -12.95 -6.69 -2.30
N PHE A 21 -11.83 -6.29 -1.68
CA PHE A 21 -10.73 -7.18 -1.35
C PHE A 21 -10.04 -6.75 -0.06
N GLU A 22 -9.74 -7.72 0.80
CA GLU A 22 -8.96 -7.53 2.02
C GLU A 22 -7.90 -8.62 2.15
N MET A 23 -6.69 -8.23 2.55
CA MET A 23 -5.61 -9.12 2.91
C MET A 23 -4.80 -8.49 4.06
N LEU A 24 -4.78 -9.15 5.20
CA LEU A 24 -4.24 -8.59 6.44
C LEU A 24 -2.81 -9.05 6.72
N ALA A 25 -2.05 -8.21 7.42
CA ALA A 25 -0.71 -8.52 7.90
C ALA A 25 0.26 -9.06 6.82
N VAL A 26 0.29 -8.41 5.65
CA VAL A 26 1.18 -8.77 4.55
C VAL A 26 2.50 -8.00 4.62
N PRO A 27 3.63 -8.59 4.17
CA PRO A 27 4.91 -7.90 4.12
C PRO A 27 4.80 -6.59 3.34
N VAL A 28 5.20 -5.49 3.96
CA VAL A 28 5.13 -4.14 3.36
C VAL A 28 6.10 -4.01 2.18
N TYR A 29 7.31 -4.54 2.33
CA TYR A 29 8.37 -4.38 1.35
C TYR A 29 8.36 -5.52 0.33
N CYS A 30 7.98 -5.22 -0.91
CA CYS A 30 8.10 -6.14 -2.02
C CYS A 30 9.57 -6.30 -2.44
N ASN A 31 9.96 -7.54 -2.77
CA ASN A 31 11.29 -7.87 -3.31
C ASN A 31 12.50 -7.48 -2.41
N LEU A 32 12.28 -7.23 -1.12
CA LEU A 32 13.37 -6.94 -0.18
C LEU A 32 14.01 -8.23 0.33
N LEU A 33 15.34 -8.34 0.17
CA LEU A 33 16.13 -9.43 0.72
C LEU A 33 16.47 -9.17 2.20
N TRP A 34 16.13 -10.13 3.05
CA TRP A 34 16.41 -10.07 4.48
C TRP A 34 17.69 -10.82 4.83
N ARG A 35 18.50 -10.26 5.74
CA ARG A 35 19.79 -10.85 6.14
C ARG A 35 19.67 -12.17 6.92
N SER A 36 18.52 -12.43 7.54
CA SER A 36 18.29 -13.66 8.29
C SER A 36 16.83 -14.10 8.21
N ARG A 37 16.58 -15.37 8.48
CA ARG A 37 15.23 -15.92 8.61
C ARG A 37 14.42 -15.18 9.66
N GLN A 38 15.03 -14.86 10.80
CA GLN A 38 14.35 -14.17 11.90
C GLN A 38 13.88 -12.77 11.47
N THR A 39 14.71 -11.99 10.77
CA THR A 39 14.29 -10.66 10.30
C THR A 39 13.26 -10.75 9.18
N ALA A 40 13.32 -11.76 8.33
CA ALA A 40 12.28 -12.02 7.32
C ALA A 40 10.92 -12.35 7.95
N GLN A 41 10.89 -13.20 8.98
CA GLN A 41 9.64 -13.59 9.65
C GLN A 41 8.99 -12.43 10.42
N ASN A 42 9.82 -11.54 10.98
CA ASN A 42 9.41 -10.34 11.71
C ASN A 42 9.46 -9.07 10.86
N CYS A 43 9.41 -9.20 9.53
CA CYS A 43 9.35 -8.04 8.66
C CYS A 43 8.13 -7.16 9.00
N PRO A 44 8.20 -5.83 8.76
CA PRO A 44 7.04 -4.96 8.85
C PRO A 44 5.91 -5.48 7.97
N LYS A 45 4.72 -5.51 8.56
CA LYS A 45 3.49 -5.97 7.92
C LYS A 45 2.43 -4.88 7.99
N GLY A 46 1.70 -4.73 6.90
CA GLY A 46 0.57 -3.82 6.80
C GLY A 46 -0.65 -4.54 6.24
N ASP A 47 -1.80 -3.86 6.28
CA ASP A 47 -3.03 -4.37 5.70
C ASP A 47 -3.22 -3.82 4.27
N ILE A 48 -3.85 -4.63 3.42
CA ILE A 48 -4.34 -4.21 2.11
C ILE A 48 -5.87 -4.28 2.16
N LYS A 49 -6.52 -3.14 1.94
CA LYS A 49 -7.98 -3.03 1.80
C LYS A 49 -8.30 -2.27 0.52
N LEU A 50 -8.67 -2.96 -0.54
CA LEU A 50 -8.95 -2.33 -1.82
C LEU A 50 -10.42 -1.91 -1.90
N GLY A 51 -10.62 -0.60 -2.10
CA GLY A 51 -11.91 0.01 -2.39
C GLY A 51 -12.03 0.36 -3.87
N PHE A 52 -13.16 0.02 -4.47
CA PHE A 52 -13.53 0.39 -5.84
C PHE A 52 -14.50 1.57 -5.82
N CYS A 53 -14.27 2.58 -6.65
CA CYS A 53 -15.17 3.70 -6.83
C CYS A 53 -16.08 3.46 -8.04
N PRO A 54 -17.40 3.28 -7.88
CA PRO A 54 -18.34 3.09 -8.98
C PRO A 54 -18.53 4.36 -9.82
N SER A 55 -18.20 5.54 -9.29
CA SER A 55 -18.36 6.81 -10.00
C SER A 55 -17.28 7.03 -11.08
N CYS A 56 -16.04 6.60 -10.86
CA CYS A 56 -14.94 6.83 -11.80
C CYS A 56 -14.08 5.60 -12.14
N GLY A 57 -14.36 4.45 -11.52
CA GLY A 57 -13.64 3.20 -11.74
C GLY A 57 -12.31 3.09 -11.00
N PHE A 58 -11.90 4.09 -10.21
CA PHE A 58 -10.62 4.06 -9.50
C PHE A 58 -10.62 3.02 -8.37
N ILE A 59 -9.49 2.32 -8.21
CA ILE A 59 -9.24 1.39 -7.10
C ILE A 59 -8.16 1.99 -6.21
N SER A 60 -8.41 2.05 -4.90
CA SER A 60 -7.46 2.59 -3.91
C SER A 60 -7.28 1.64 -2.73
N ASN A 61 -6.07 1.59 -2.16
CA ASN A 61 -5.85 0.93 -0.88
C ASN A 61 -6.25 1.88 0.26
N LEU A 62 -7.35 1.54 0.93
CA LEU A 62 -7.94 2.31 2.03
C LEU A 62 -7.19 2.11 3.36
N ALA A 63 -6.27 1.13 3.42
CA ALA A 63 -5.40 0.87 4.57
C ALA A 63 -3.96 1.36 4.33
N PHE A 64 -3.74 2.24 3.34
CA PHE A 64 -2.41 2.75 3.02
C PHE A 64 -1.85 3.61 4.16
N ASP A 65 -0.63 3.27 4.60
CA ASP A 65 0.15 4.07 5.56
C ASP A 65 1.36 4.71 4.85
N PRO A 66 1.43 6.05 4.78
CA PRO A 66 2.50 6.77 4.08
C PRO A 66 3.87 6.62 4.73
N ILE A 67 3.97 6.17 6.00
CA ILE A 67 5.27 5.95 6.67
C ILE A 67 6.10 4.93 5.87
N TYR A 68 5.48 3.85 5.42
CA TYR A 68 6.16 2.79 4.70
C TYR A 68 6.64 3.21 3.30
N GLU A 69 5.93 4.11 2.63
CA GLU A 69 6.38 4.67 1.35
C GLU A 69 7.71 5.42 1.53
N GLN A 70 7.80 6.25 2.57
CA GLN A 70 9.01 7.03 2.88
C GLN A 70 10.19 6.10 3.20
N GLU A 71 9.95 5.05 3.97
CA GLU A 71 10.97 4.04 4.30
C GLU A 71 11.45 3.30 3.05
N ILE A 72 10.55 2.87 2.16
CA ILE A 72 10.89 2.23 0.89
C ILE A 72 11.77 3.18 0.06
N ARG A 73 11.36 4.44 -0.09
CA ARG A 73 12.15 5.45 -0.84
C ARG A 73 13.56 5.61 -0.27
N GLN A 74 13.69 5.64 1.06
CA GLN A 74 14.99 5.74 1.71
C GLN A 74 15.84 4.47 1.52
N LEU A 75 15.25 3.28 1.58
CA LEU A 75 15.93 2.02 1.28
C LEU A 75 16.45 2.00 -0.17
N CYS A 76 15.62 2.38 -1.13
CA CYS A 76 15.98 2.45 -2.55
C CYS A 76 17.17 3.40 -2.77
N LYS A 77 17.11 4.58 -2.16
CA LYS A 77 18.21 5.57 -2.20
C LYS A 77 19.52 5.02 -1.63
N ASN A 78 19.46 4.29 -0.51
CA ASN A 78 20.63 3.67 0.11
C ASN A 78 21.24 2.55 -0.75
N LEU A 79 20.44 1.94 -1.64
CA LEU A 79 20.89 0.96 -2.63
C LEU A 79 21.40 1.62 -3.93
N GLY A 80 21.41 2.95 -4.02
CA GLY A 80 21.78 3.69 -5.22
C GLY A 80 20.72 3.64 -6.33
N LEU A 81 19.49 3.23 -6.01
CA LEU A 81 18.36 3.21 -6.96
C LEU A 81 17.69 4.58 -6.99
N THR A 82 17.54 5.14 -8.18
CA THR A 82 16.85 6.41 -8.42
C THR A 82 15.49 6.16 -9.09
N PRO A 83 14.56 7.14 -9.08
CA PRO A 83 13.24 6.99 -9.70
C PRO A 83 13.28 6.63 -11.20
N GLU A 84 14.36 6.97 -11.92
CA GLU A 84 14.53 6.57 -13.33
C GLU A 84 14.76 5.06 -13.49
N LEU A 85 15.11 4.35 -12.41
CA LEU A 85 15.43 2.92 -12.37
C LEU A 85 14.34 2.08 -11.67
N MET A 86 13.30 2.70 -11.11
CA MET A 86 12.15 2.00 -10.52
C MET A 86 10.85 2.79 -10.66
N CYS A 87 9.80 2.12 -11.14
CA CYS A 87 8.43 2.59 -10.95
C CYS A 87 8.04 2.44 -9.47
N VAL A 88 8.29 3.47 -8.68
CA VAL A 88 7.66 3.73 -7.38
C VAL A 88 6.67 4.87 -7.49
#